data_AF-A0AAW7ID12-F1
#
_entry.id   AF-A0AAW7ID12-F1
#
_cell.length_a   1.000
_cell.length_b   1.000
_cell.length_c   1.000
_cell.angle_alpha   90.00
_cell.angle_beta   90.00
_cell.angle_gamma   90.00
#
_symmetry.space_group_name_H-M   'P 1'
#
loop_
_entity.id
_entity.type
_entity.pdbx_description
1 polymer ?
#
loop_
_entity_poly.entity_id
_entity_poly.type
_entity_poly.pdbx_seq_one_letter_code
_entity_poly.pdbx_strand_id
1 'polypeptide(L)'
;MNNQDYFNDENYTGNHLHVDNWKYEFTPLIEAFAWVRKDSSMDLFFNDFADDKEFQALFSDKEYYYNEFMGVFPGNVKTNQEVYEMFRNWV
;
A
#
# COMPACT_ATOMS: atom_id res chain seq x y z
N MET A 1 -13.59 -8.39 -13.64
CA MET A 1 -13.92 -6.96 -13.47
C MET A 1 -12.65 -6.20 -13.76
N ASN A 2 -12.68 -5.20 -14.64
CA ASN A 2 -11.51 -4.37 -14.88
C ASN A 2 -11.24 -3.56 -13.61
N ASN A 3 -10.05 -3.69 -13.01
CA ASN A 3 -9.61 -2.91 -11.84
C ASN A 3 -9.60 -1.39 -12.08
N GLN A 4 -9.77 -0.95 -13.34
CA GLN A 4 -9.84 0.46 -13.73
C GLN A 4 -10.96 1.22 -13.01
N ASP A 5 -12.08 0.58 -12.66
CA ASP A 5 -13.19 1.28 -12.01
C ASP A 5 -13.00 1.46 -10.49
N TYR A 6 -12.23 0.58 -9.86
CA TYR A 6 -12.04 0.63 -8.40
C TYR A 6 -11.01 1.71 -8.01
N PHE A 7 -9.85 1.70 -8.66
CA PHE A 7 -8.75 2.63 -8.41
C PHE A 7 -8.84 3.83 -9.37
N ASN A 8 -9.82 4.69 -9.14
CA ASN A 8 -10.00 5.93 -9.90
C ASN A 8 -9.64 7.13 -9.02
N ASP A 9 -8.82 8.05 -9.53
CA ASP A 9 -8.42 9.28 -8.84
C ASP A 9 -9.61 10.10 -8.31
N GLU A 10 -10.76 10.04 -9.01
CA GLU A 10 -12.00 10.68 -8.57
C GLU A 10 -12.54 10.13 -7.24
N ASN A 11 -12.10 8.94 -6.80
CA ASN A 11 -12.49 8.36 -5.52
C ASN A 11 -11.66 8.92 -4.36
N TYR A 12 -10.54 9.59 -4.65
CA TYR A 12 -9.58 10.04 -3.64
C TYR A 12 -9.66 11.55 -3.41
N THR A 13 -9.22 11.95 -2.22
CA THR A 13 -9.17 13.37 -1.81
C THR A 13 -7.83 14.03 -2.16
N GLY A 14 -6.82 13.23 -2.53
CA GLY A 14 -5.43 13.66 -2.66
C GLY A 14 -4.62 13.51 -1.37
N ASN A 15 -5.28 13.52 -0.19
CA ASN A 15 -4.60 13.31 1.09
C ASN A 15 -4.17 11.86 1.27
N HIS A 16 -3.00 11.63 1.85
CA HIS A 16 -2.48 10.29 2.10
C HIS A 16 -1.73 10.25 3.45
N LEU A 17 -1.67 9.05 4.02
CA LEU A 17 -0.86 8.73 5.20
C LEU A 17 0.35 7.90 4.75
N HIS A 18 1.55 8.36 5.08
CA HIS A 18 2.75 7.53 4.96
C HIS A 18 2.84 6.57 6.15
N VAL A 19 3.17 5.32 5.87
CA VAL A 19 3.48 4.30 6.88
C VAL A 19 4.76 3.59 6.50
N ASP A 20 5.58 3.30 7.50
CA ASP A 20 6.88 2.68 7.31
C ASP A 20 7.10 1.54 8.31
N ASN A 21 8.11 0.70 8.05
CA ASN A 21 8.49 -0.42 8.90
C ASN A 21 9.65 -0.07 9.85
N TRP A 22 9.93 1.22 10.09
CA TRP A 22 11.11 1.67 10.83
C TRP A 22 11.08 1.19 12.28
N LYS A 23 11.72 0.05 12.55
CA LYS A 23 11.83 -0.53 13.88
C LYS A 23 13.26 -0.94 14.25
N TYR A 24 14.11 -1.22 13.27
CA TYR A 24 15.49 -1.66 13.48
C TYR A 24 16.42 -1.13 12.38
N GLU A 25 17.63 -0.72 12.77
CA GLU A 25 18.68 -0.22 11.86
C GLU A 25 19.15 -1.25 10.82
N PHE A 26 18.82 -2.53 11.01
CA PHE A 26 19.17 -3.63 10.10
C PHE A 26 18.02 -4.08 9.21
N THR A 27 16.81 -3.55 9.41
CA THR A 27 15.67 -3.82 8.53
C THR A 27 15.70 -2.82 7.38
N PRO A 28 15.59 -3.25 6.11
CA PRO A 28 15.36 -2.33 5.00
C PRO A 28 14.15 -1.44 5.30
N LEU A 29 14.31 -0.13 5.11
CA LEU A 29 13.20 0.81 5.22
C LEU A 29 12.23 0.56 4.07
N ILE A 30 11.01 0.17 4.41
CA ILE A 30 9.89 -0.06 3.50
C ILE A 30 8.84 0.98 3.83
N GLU A 31 8.47 1.81 2.86
CA GLU A 31 7.44 2.85 3.01
C GLU A 31 6.25 2.58 2.08
N ALA A 32 5.04 2.66 2.63
CA ALA A 32 3.79 2.58 1.90
C ALA A 32 2.96 3.85 2.12
N PHE A 33 2.01 4.10 1.22
CA PHE A 33 1.07 5.21 1.36
C PHE A 33 -0.37 4.68 1.42
N ALA A 34 -1.16 5.20 2.36
CA ALA A 34 -2.58 4.94 2.45
C ALA A 34 -3.34 6.14 1.88
N TRP A 35 -3.93 5.99 0.70
CA TRP A 35 -4.59 7.09 0.00
C TRP A 35 -6.02 7.27 0.48
N VAL A 36 -6.37 8.48 0.92
CA VAL A 36 -7.67 8.77 1.56
C VAL A 36 -8.75 8.95 0.50
N ARG A 37 -9.79 8.12 0.60
CA ARG A 37 -11.00 8.16 -0.21
C ARG A 37 -11.96 9.25 0.27
N LYS A 38 -12.88 9.64 -0.61
CA LYS A 38 -13.94 10.62 -0.29
C LYS A 38 -14.86 10.19 0.85
N ASP A 39 -15.00 8.89 1.10
CA ASP A 39 -15.75 8.34 2.22
C ASP A 39 -14.93 8.21 3.52
N SER A 40 -13.71 8.79 3.54
CA SER A 40 -12.75 8.77 4.65
C SER A 40 -12.12 7.40 4.95
N SER A 41 -12.42 6.35 4.19
CA SER A 41 -11.60 5.14 4.20
C SER A 41 -10.30 5.35 3.42
N MET A 42 -9.38 4.41 3.49
CA MET A 42 -8.05 4.49 2.90
C MET A 42 -7.70 3.19 2.19
N ASP A 43 -7.13 3.32 1.00
CA ASP A 43 -6.53 2.20 0.28
C ASP A 43 -5.02 2.24 0.48
N LEU A 44 -4.45 1.18 1.06
CA LEU A 44 -3.01 1.07 1.25
C LEU A 44 -2.35 0.67 -0.06
N PHE A 45 -1.21 1.26 -0.38
CA PHE A 45 -0.43 0.96 -1.57
C PHE A 45 1.07 0.98 -1.28
N PHE A 46 1.80 0.10 -1.96
CA PHE A 46 3.25 0.03 -1.93
C PHE A 46 3.82 0.05 -3.35
N ASN A 47 4.62 1.06 -3.69
CA ASN A 47 5.26 1.20 -5.00
C ASN A 47 6.76 1.52 -4.95
N ASP A 48 7.36 1.65 -3.77
CA ASP A 48 8.75 2.09 -3.59
C ASP A 48 9.71 0.90 -3.46
N PHE A 49 9.76 0.05 -4.49
CA PHE A 49 10.71 -1.06 -4.57
C PHE A 49 12.07 -0.54 -5.05
N ALA A 50 13.15 -0.97 -4.40
CA ALA A 50 14.52 -0.71 -4.84
C ALA A 50 14.85 -1.44 -6.15
N ASP A 51 14.38 -2.68 -6.30
CA ASP A 51 14.55 -3.48 -7.52
C ASP A 51 13.50 -4.61 -7.66
N ASP A 52 13.53 -5.28 -8.81
CA ASP A 52 12.67 -6.43 -9.10
C ASP A 52 12.90 -7.59 -8.11
N LYS A 53 14.08 -7.71 -7.48
CA LYS A 53 14.36 -8.77 -6.51
C LYS A 53 13.69 -8.50 -5.19
N GLU A 54 13.68 -7.25 -4.72
CA GLU A 54 12.94 -6.84 -3.54
C GLU A 54 11.44 -7.02 -3.76
N PHE A 55 10.95 -6.62 -4.95
CA PHE A 55 9.58 -6.92 -5.35
C PHE A 55 9.30 -8.42 -5.25
N GLN A 56 10.11 -9.27 -5.89
CA GLN A 56 9.89 -10.73 -5.84
C GLN A 56 10.05 -11.30 -4.42
N ALA A 57 11.01 -10.84 -3.61
CA ALA A 57 11.25 -11.38 -2.27
C ALA A 57 10.12 -11.06 -1.30
N LEU A 58 9.54 -9.86 -1.40
CA LEU A 58 8.43 -9.45 -0.56
C LEU A 58 7.08 -9.92 -1.15
N PHE A 59 7.04 -10.16 -2.47
CA PHE A 59 5.83 -10.35 -3.26
C PHE A 59 5.78 -11.54 -4.24
N SER A 60 6.52 -12.62 -4.05
CA SER A 60 6.39 -13.79 -4.94
C SER A 60 5.15 -14.65 -4.64
N ASP A 61 4.62 -14.58 -3.41
CA ASP A 61 3.74 -15.63 -2.85
C ASP A 61 2.33 -15.17 -2.45
N LYS A 62 2.00 -13.87 -2.52
CA LYS A 62 0.70 -13.32 -2.10
C LYS A 62 -0.18 -13.06 -3.35
N GLU A 63 -1.50 -13.06 -3.22
CA GLU A 63 -2.39 -12.64 -4.31
C GLU A 63 -2.35 -11.11 -4.41
N TYR A 64 -2.05 -10.56 -5.60
CA TYR A 64 -1.92 -9.10 -5.80
C TYR A 64 -2.96 -8.53 -6.75
N TYR A 65 -3.53 -7.40 -6.33
CA TYR A 65 -4.09 -6.41 -7.24
C TYR A 65 -3.00 -5.35 -7.46
N TYR A 66 -2.16 -5.57 -8.48
CA TYR A 66 -1.15 -4.58 -8.91
C TYR A 66 -1.80 -3.54 -9.82
N ASN A 67 -1.54 -2.27 -9.55
CA ASN A 67 -1.89 -1.15 -10.41
C ASN A 67 -0.59 -0.46 -10.85
N GLU A 68 -0.43 -0.23 -12.15
CA GLU A 68 0.82 0.32 -12.72
C GLU A 68 1.19 1.72 -12.18
N PHE A 69 0.19 2.49 -11.72
CA PHE A 69 0.39 3.83 -11.18
C PHE A 69 0.55 3.83 -9.66
N MET A 70 -0.26 3.03 -8.97
CA MET A 70 -0.35 3.03 -7.50
C MET A 70 0.58 2.03 -6.82
N GLY A 71 0.97 0.97 -7.54
CA GLY A 71 1.72 -0.17 -7.00
C GLY A 71 0.84 -1.31 -6.50
N VAL A 72 1.34 -2.03 -5.50
CA VAL A 72 0.67 -3.19 -4.90
C VAL A 72 -0.37 -2.71 -3.91
N PHE A 73 -1.62 -3.17 -4.07
CA PHE A 73 -2.71 -2.92 -3.12
C PHE A 73 -2.81 -4.06 -2.07
N PRO A 74 -2.45 -3.82 -0.79
CA PRO A 74 -2.60 -4.81 0.27
C PRO A 74 -4.03 -4.87 0.81
N GLY A 75 -4.80 -3.78 0.72
CA GLY A 75 -6.18 -3.72 1.20
C GLY A 75 -6.70 -2.33 1.55
N ASN A 76 -7.98 -2.29 1.93
CA ASN A 76 -8.69 -1.09 2.40
C ASN A 76 -8.81 -1.09 3.93
N VAL A 77 -8.69 0.08 4.54
CA VAL A 77 -8.74 0.31 5.99
C VAL A 77 -9.49 1.61 6.30
N LYS A 78 -9.97 1.78 7.53
CA LYS A 78 -10.77 2.95 7.93
C LYS A 78 -10.06 3.86 8.93
N THR A 79 -9.02 3.36 9.58
CA THR A 79 -8.30 4.12 10.62
C THR A 79 -6.80 4.02 10.42
N ASN A 80 -6.06 5.03 10.90
CA ASN A 80 -4.60 5.01 10.84
C ASN A 80 -4.02 3.77 11.55
N GLN A 81 -4.64 3.33 12.65
CA GLN A 81 -4.19 2.14 13.37
C GLN A 81 -4.33 0.88 12.51
N GLU A 82 -5.45 0.71 11.81
CA GLU A 82 -5.66 -0.39 10.87
C GLU A 82 -4.66 -0.34 9.72
N VAL A 83 -4.29 0.86 9.22
CA VAL A 83 -3.22 1.01 8.22
C VAL A 83 -1.92 0.40 8.74
N TYR A 84 -1.47 0.79 9.94
CA TYR A 84 -0.23 0.28 10.54
C TYR A 84 -0.28 -1.21 10.86
N GLU A 85 -1.43 -1.72 11.30
CA GLU A 85 -1.61 -3.16 11.58
C GLU A 85 -1.59 -3.99 10.29
N MET A 86 -2.31 -3.54 9.26
CA MET A 86 -2.33 -4.19 7.96
C MET A 86 -0.94 -4.17 7.32
N PHE A 87 -0.28 -3.01 7.29
CA PHE A 87 1.06 -2.87 6.75
C PHE A 87 2.07 -3.78 7.47
N ARG A 88 2.07 -3.82 8.81
CA ARG A 88 2.97 -4.69 9.59
C ARG A 88 2.68 -6.18 9.47
N ASN A 89 1.43 -6.58 9.24
CA ASN A 89 1.10 -7.97 8.97
C ASN A 89 1.46 -8.39 7.54
N TRP A 90 1.59 -7.40 6.66
CA TRP A 90 1.90 -7.60 5.26
C TRP A 90 3.40 -7.58 4.97
N VAL A 91 4.19 -6.73 5.64
CA VAL A 91 5.67 -6.74 5.59
C VAL A 91 6.23 -7.91 6.41
#